data_AF-A0A1Q9B2P4-F1
#
_entry.id   AF-A0A1Q9B2P4-F1
#
_cell.length_a   1.000
_cell.length_b   1.000
_cell.length_c   1.000
_cell.angle_alpha   90.00
_cell.angle_beta   90.00
_cell.angle_gamma   90.00
#
_symmetry.space_group_name_H-M   'P 1'
#
loop_
_entity.id
_entity.type
_entity.pdbx_description
1 polymer ?
#
loop_
_entity_poly.entity_id
_entity_poly.type
_entity_poly.pdbx_seq_one_letter_code
_entity_poly.pdbx_strand_id
1 'polypeptide(L)'
;MTKIDILGRYLVAAGLACLVGLVSIWLGDPPSLVFHKMLFTPVFLLASHGLRSLFPEANDGKRGLIATIELQLLTAGLLAAFVLFIGPFERTDASKLFELFALFTLVLASVNLVLGHIKRDDKP
;
A
#
# COMPACT_ATOMS: atom_id res chain seq x y z
N MET A 1 -2.04 -22.54 10.20
CA MET A 1 -2.63 -21.74 9.10
C MET A 1 -3.70 -22.60 8.44
N THR A 2 -4.97 -22.20 8.49
CA THR A 2 -6.07 -23.03 8.01
C THR A 2 -6.36 -22.75 6.53
N LYS A 3 -6.96 -23.71 5.80
CA LYS A 3 -7.33 -23.52 4.37
C LYS A 3 -8.27 -22.33 4.14
N ILE A 4 -9.05 -21.98 5.15
CA ILE A 4 -10.00 -20.86 5.15
C ILE A 4 -9.24 -19.52 5.17
N ASP A 5 -8.14 -19.42 5.94
CA ASP A 5 -7.29 -18.21 5.95
C ASP A 5 -6.63 -17.94 4.60
N ILE A 6 -6.25 -19.02 3.91
CA ILE A 6 -5.65 -18.96 2.58
C ILE A 6 -6.69 -18.47 1.56
N LEU A 7 -7.89 -19.05 1.59
CA LEU A 7 -8.99 -18.66 0.71
C LEU A 7 -9.41 -17.20 0.94
N GLY A 8 -9.48 -16.76 2.19
CA GLY A 8 -9.79 -15.37 2.54
C GLY A 8 -8.78 -14.38 1.93
N ARG A 9 -7.49 -14.69 1.97
CA ARG A 9 -6.44 -13.84 1.35
C ARG A 9 -6.58 -13.76 -0.17
N TYR A 10 -6.88 -14.88 -0.83
CA TYR A 10 -7.13 -14.88 -2.27
C TYR A 10 -8.39 -14.11 -2.65
N LEU A 11 -9.46 -14.21 -1.85
CA LEU A 11 -10.69 -13.43 -2.06
C LEU A 11 -10.46 -11.93 -1.87
N VAL A 12 -9.67 -11.52 -0.87
CA VAL A 12 -9.30 -10.11 -0.70
C VAL A 12 -8.49 -9.61 -1.89
N ALA A 13 -7.52 -10.39 -2.38
CA ALA A 13 -6.74 -10.01 -3.54
C ALA A 13 -7.58 -9.91 -4.82
N ALA A 14 -8.47 -10.89 -5.06
CA ALA A 14 -9.39 -10.87 -6.19
C ALA A 14 -10.40 -9.73 -6.09
N GLY A 15 -10.94 -9.48 -4.90
CA GLY A 15 -11.88 -8.38 -4.64
C GLY A 15 -11.24 -7.01 -4.87
N LEU A 16 -10.02 -6.81 -4.36
CA LEU A 16 -9.28 -5.56 -4.57
C LEU A 16 -8.94 -5.37 -6.06
N ALA A 17 -8.50 -6.43 -6.75
CA ALA A 17 -8.24 -6.36 -8.19
C ALA A 17 -9.50 -6.01 -8.99
N CYS A 18 -10.66 -6.60 -8.62
CA CYS A 18 -11.94 -6.27 -9.24
C CYS A 18 -12.32 -4.80 -9.00
N LEU A 19 -12.15 -4.29 -7.77
CA LEU A 19 -12.42 -2.89 -7.44
C LEU A 19 -11.53 -1.94 -8.25
N VAL A 20 -10.23 -2.23 -8.35
CA VAL A 20 -9.28 -1.47 -9.18
C VAL A 20 -9.67 -1.49 -10.65
N GLY A 21 -10.13 -2.65 -11.15
CA GLY A 21 -10.67 -2.78 -12.51
C GLY A 21 -11.89 -1.88 -12.73
N LEU A 22 -12.86 -1.90 -11.82
CA LEU A 22 -14.06 -1.05 -11.88
C LEU A 22 -13.72 0.44 -11.86
N VAL A 23 -12.79 0.85 -10.98
CA VAL A 23 -12.32 2.25 -10.89
C VAL A 23 -11.63 2.67 -12.18
N SER A 24 -10.79 1.80 -12.77
CA SER A 24 -10.11 2.10 -14.03
C SER A 24 -11.08 2.21 -15.20
N ILE A 25 -12.10 1.34 -15.26
CA ILE A 25 -13.18 1.44 -16.25
C ILE A 25 -13.94 2.75 -16.08
N TRP A 26 -14.23 3.16 -14.84
CA TRP A 26 -14.91 4.43 -14.55
C TRP A 26 -14.08 5.66 -14.93
N LEU A 27 -12.75 5.58 -14.80
CA LEU A 27 -11.80 6.61 -15.26
C LEU A 27 -11.65 6.67 -16.79
N GLY A 28 -12.23 5.72 -17.53
CA GLY A 28 -12.15 5.66 -18.99
C GLY A 28 -10.82 5.12 -19.52
N ASP A 29 -10.09 4.36 -18.69
CA ASP A 29 -8.80 3.79 -19.06
C ASP A 29 -8.93 2.74 -20.18
N PRO A 30 -7.93 2.61 -21.07
CA PRO A 30 -7.96 1.59 -22.11
C PRO A 30 -7.89 0.17 -21.50
N PRO A 31 -8.48 -0.86 -22.15
CA PRO A 31 -8.56 -2.21 -21.58
C PRO A 31 -7.20 -2.84 -21.21
N SER A 32 -6.15 -2.52 -21.98
CA SER A 32 -4.78 -2.93 -21.67
C SER A 32 -4.32 -2.39 -20.33
N LEU A 33 -4.72 -1.17 -19.99
CA LEU A 33 -4.35 -0.50 -18.76
C LEU A 33 -5.10 -1.02 -17.55
N VAL A 34 -6.41 -1.22 -17.73
CA VAL A 34 -7.27 -1.85 -16.73
C VAL A 34 -6.66 -3.19 -16.33
N PHE A 35 -6.24 -4.00 -17.31
CA PHE A 35 -5.58 -5.28 -17.06
C PHE A 35 -4.25 -5.13 -16.30
N HIS A 36 -3.40 -4.16 -16.66
CA HIS A 36 -2.14 -3.90 -15.92
C HIS A 36 -2.40 -3.49 -14.46
N LYS A 37 -3.37 -2.59 -14.22
CA LYS A 37 -3.75 -2.16 -12.86
C LYS A 37 -4.31 -3.31 -12.03
N MET A 38 -5.14 -4.17 -12.64
CA MET A 38 -5.65 -5.38 -12.00
C MET A 38 -4.54 -6.37 -11.64
N LEU A 39 -3.55 -6.58 -12.51
CA LEU A 39 -2.41 -7.46 -12.26
C LEU A 39 -1.44 -6.91 -11.22
N PHE A 40 -1.27 -5.59 -11.13
CA PHE A 40 -0.38 -4.97 -10.15
C PHE A 40 -0.94 -5.04 -8.72
N THR A 41 -2.27 -5.14 -8.58
CA THR A 41 -2.96 -5.23 -7.30
C THR A 41 -2.52 -6.42 -6.41
N PRO A 42 -2.50 -7.68 -6.89
CA PRO A 42 -1.97 -8.79 -6.10
C PRO A 42 -0.46 -8.65 -5.80
N VAL A 43 0.31 -8.01 -6.69
CA VAL A 43 1.75 -7.73 -6.44
C VAL A 43 1.92 -6.76 -5.28
N PHE A 44 1.12 -5.69 -5.22
CA PHE A 44 1.09 -4.75 -4.10
C PHE A 44 0.73 -5.45 -2.77
N LEU A 45 -0.27 -6.34 -2.78
CA LEU A 45 -0.65 -7.10 -1.59
C LEU A 45 0.45 -8.06 -1.13
N LEU A 46 1.13 -8.73 -2.08
CA LEU A 46 2.28 -9.59 -1.79
C LEU A 46 3.44 -8.79 -1.21
N ALA A 47 3.75 -7.63 -1.78
CA ALA A 47 4.80 -6.74 -1.27
C ALA A 47 4.46 -6.22 0.14
N SER A 48 3.19 -5.88 0.39
CA SER A 48 2.71 -5.46 1.71
C SER A 48 2.85 -6.59 2.74
N HIS A 49 2.54 -7.82 2.35
CA HIS A 49 2.67 -8.98 3.21
C HIS A 49 4.14 -9.34 3.49
N GLY A 50 5.00 -9.24 2.47
CA GLY A 50 6.44 -9.43 2.61
C GLY A 50 7.10 -8.37 3.49
N LEU A 51 6.66 -7.11 3.38
CA LEU A 51 7.10 -6.05 4.29
C LEU A 51 6.69 -6.37 5.74
N ARG A 52 5.48 -6.89 5.95
CA ARG A 52 5.01 -7.26 7.30
C ARG A 52 5.73 -8.48 7.88
N SER A 53 6.26 -9.39 7.06
CA SER A 53 7.07 -10.51 7.56
C SER A 53 8.46 -10.08 8.04
N LEU A 54 9.05 -9.06 7.40
CA LEU A 54 10.30 -8.42 7.86
C LEU A 54 10.09 -7.60 9.13
N PHE A 55 8.88 -7.05 9.30
CA PHE A 55 8.49 -6.27 10.47
C PHE A 55 7.34 -6.93 11.25
N PRO A 56 7.59 -8.06 11.96
CA PRO A 56 6.54 -8.84 12.63
C PRO A 56 5.83 -8.04 13.74
N GLU A 57 4.51 -8.22 13.84
CA GLU A 57 3.62 -7.46 14.74
C GLU A 57 3.95 -7.68 16.22
N ALA A 58 4.45 -8.87 16.55
CA ALA A 58 4.85 -9.26 17.91
C ALA A 58 5.91 -8.31 18.52
N ASN A 59 6.66 -7.60 17.67
CA ASN A 59 7.70 -6.67 18.08
C ASN A 59 7.26 -5.21 18.00
N ASP A 60 6.03 -4.89 17.58
CA ASP A 60 5.59 -3.49 17.40
C ASP A 60 5.66 -2.69 18.71
N GLY A 61 5.42 -3.33 19.87
CA GLY A 61 5.53 -2.69 21.18
C GLY A 61 6.96 -2.56 21.73
N LYS A 62 7.92 -3.33 21.19
CA LYS A 62 9.32 -3.36 21.62
C LYS A 62 10.27 -2.64 20.64
N ARG A 63 9.75 -2.12 19.52
CA ARG A 63 10.56 -1.45 18.51
C ARG A 63 11.06 -0.10 19.00
N GLY A 64 12.33 0.17 18.70
CA GLY A 64 12.88 1.51 18.77
C GLY A 64 12.16 2.44 17.80
N LEU A 65 12.22 3.75 18.09
CA LEU A 65 11.61 4.80 17.25
C LEU A 65 12.08 4.72 15.80
N ILE A 66 13.36 4.41 15.58
CA ILE A 66 13.96 4.29 14.23
C ILE A 66 13.29 3.18 13.41
N ALA A 67 13.14 1.97 13.98
CA ALA A 67 12.50 0.85 13.29
C ALA A 67 11.00 1.08 13.03
N THR A 68 10.36 1.94 13.82
CA THR A 68 8.95 2.34 13.62
C THR A 68 8.84 3.31 12.44
N ILE A 69 9.73 4.30 12.38
CA ILE A 69 9.83 5.25 11.27
C ILE A 69 10.13 4.49 9.96
N GLU A 70 11.08 3.55 9.99
CA GLU A 70 11.45 2.76 8.81
C GLU A 70 10.25 1.96 8.26
N LEU A 71 9.53 1.24 9.12
CA LEU A 71 8.33 0.51 8.72
C LEU A 71 7.27 1.45 8.13
N GLN A 72 7.02 2.58 8.76
CA GLN A 72 5.99 3.52 8.31
C GLN A 72 6.38 4.20 7.00
N LEU A 73 7.66 4.51 6.79
CA LEU A 73 8.17 5.05 5.54
C LEU A 73 8.05 4.03 4.40
N LEU A 74 8.44 2.78 4.63
CA LEU A 74 8.31 1.69 3.65
C LEU A 74 6.84 1.38 3.32
N THR A 75 5.98 1.36 4.34
CA THR A 75 4.54 1.12 4.15
C THR A 75 3.90 2.28 3.38
N ALA A 76 4.22 3.52 3.74
CA ALA A 76 3.76 4.71 3.04
C ALA A 76 4.25 4.75 1.60
N GLY A 77 5.52 4.41 1.35
CA GLY A 77 6.08 4.35 0.00
C GLY A 77 5.40 3.30 -0.86
N LEU A 78 5.13 2.11 -0.30
CA LEU A 78 4.43 1.07 -1.03
C LEU A 78 2.99 1.49 -1.38
N LEU A 79 2.31 2.16 -0.45
CA LEU A 79 0.96 2.68 -0.66
C LEU A 79 0.94 3.83 -1.68
N ALA A 80 1.90 4.75 -1.60
CA ALA A 80 2.07 5.83 -2.56
C ALA A 80 2.32 5.27 -3.97
N ALA A 81 3.20 4.28 -4.11
CA ALA A 81 3.45 3.61 -5.39
C ALA A 81 2.17 3.00 -5.97
N PHE A 82 1.37 2.33 -5.14
CA PHE A 82 0.11 1.73 -5.56
C PHE A 82 -0.93 2.76 -6.01
N VAL A 83 -1.10 3.85 -5.25
CA VAL A 83 -2.04 4.93 -5.58
C VAL A 83 -1.63 5.62 -6.88
N LEU A 84 -0.35 5.91 -7.06
CA LEU A 84 0.15 6.51 -8.30
C LEU A 84 0.01 5.59 -9.51
N PHE A 85 0.17 4.28 -9.30
CA PHE A 85 -0.01 3.30 -10.37
C PHE A 85 -1.48 3.15 -10.80
N ILE A 86 -2.42 3.26 -9.86
CA ILE A 86 -3.86 3.20 -10.18
C ILE A 86 -4.40 4.53 -10.70
N GLY A 87 -3.83 5.64 -10.25
CA GLY A 87 -4.28 6.97 -10.62
C GLY A 87 -4.09 7.27 -12.12
N PRO A 88 -4.77 8.31 -12.64
CA PRO A 88 -4.72 8.69 -14.06
C PRO A 88 -3.44 9.48 -14.38
N PHE A 89 -2.27 8.99 -13.97
CA PHE A 89 -1.00 9.73 -14.07
C PHE A 89 -0.11 9.33 -15.24
N GLU A 90 -0.63 8.55 -16.18
CA GLU A 90 0.16 7.90 -17.25
C GLU A 90 0.86 8.85 -18.20
N ARG A 91 0.29 10.05 -18.36
CA ARG A 91 0.81 11.11 -19.23
C ARG A 91 1.69 12.09 -18.47
N THR A 92 1.98 11.82 -17.20
CA THR A 92 2.77 12.70 -16.34
C THR A 92 4.25 12.40 -16.56
N ASP A 93 5.06 13.45 -16.65
CA ASP A 93 6.51 13.32 -16.75
C ASP A 93 7.09 12.50 -15.59
N ALA A 94 8.10 11.68 -15.86
CA ALA A 94 8.74 10.82 -14.86
C ALA A 94 9.27 11.61 -13.65
N SER A 95 9.77 12.84 -13.87
CA SER A 95 10.22 13.74 -12.80
C SER A 95 9.07 14.16 -11.88
N LYS A 96 7.93 14.54 -12.45
CA LYS A 96 6.74 14.91 -11.69
C LYS A 96 6.12 13.72 -10.97
N LEU A 97 6.15 12.54 -11.57
CA LEU A 97 5.74 11.29 -10.91
C LEU A 97 6.63 10.99 -9.70
N PHE A 98 7.94 11.19 -9.82
CA PHE A 98 8.88 11.00 -8.72
C PHE A 98 8.67 12.03 -7.60
N GLU A 99 8.46 13.30 -7.94
CA GLU A 99 8.10 14.34 -6.96
C GLU A 99 6.79 14.02 -6.24
N LEU A 100 5.75 13.63 -7.00
CA LEU A 100 4.45 13.27 -6.44
C LEU A 100 4.56 12.02 -5.55
N PHE A 101 5.39 11.05 -5.94
CA PHE A 101 5.70 9.86 -5.14
C PHE A 101 6.37 10.23 -3.82
N ALA A 102 7.43 11.05 -3.87
CA ALA A 102 8.15 11.48 -2.67
C ALA A 102 7.21 12.27 -1.73
N LEU A 103 6.39 13.17 -2.28
CA LEU A 103 5.42 13.96 -1.53
C LEU A 103 4.36 13.07 -0.88
N PHE A 104 3.72 12.17 -1.64
CA PHE A 104 2.72 11.24 -1.11
C PHE A 104 3.29 10.35 -0.03
N THR A 105 4.51 9.83 -0.26
CA THR A 105 5.21 8.98 0.70
C THR A 105 5.45 9.73 2.01
N LEU A 106 5.94 10.97 1.94
CA LEU A 106 6.17 11.80 3.13
C LEU A 106 4.87 12.10 3.88
N VAL A 107 3.82 12.52 3.17
CA VAL A 107 2.51 12.83 3.79
C VAL A 107 1.93 11.60 4.47
N LEU A 108 1.90 10.45 3.78
CA LEU A 108 1.39 9.20 4.33
C LEU A 108 2.24 8.70 5.51
N ALA A 109 3.57 8.84 5.42
CA ALA A 109 4.47 8.48 6.51
C ALA A 109 4.22 9.35 7.75
N SER A 110 4.05 10.68 7.57
CA SER A 110 3.73 11.60 8.66
C SER A 110 2.38 11.27 9.30
N VAL A 111 1.34 11.00 8.51
CA VAL A 111 0.02 10.60 9.02
C VAL A 111 0.11 9.29 9.79
N ASN A 112 0.81 8.28 9.25
CA ASN A 112 1.01 7.00 9.92
C ASN A 112 1.83 7.13 11.21
N LEU A 113 2.83 8.02 11.24
CA LEU A 113 3.60 8.35 12.44
C LEU A 113 2.70 8.93 13.52
N VAL A 114 1.89 9.94 13.18
CA VAL A 114 0.96 10.59 14.12
C VAL A 114 -0.08 9.59 14.65
N LEU A 115 -0.74 8.83 13.77
CA LEU A 115 -1.72 7.81 14.17
C LEU A 115 -1.08 6.69 14.99
N GLY A 116 0.14 6.30 14.65
CA GLY A 116 0.92 5.31 15.40
C GLY A 116 1.34 5.80 16.79
N HIS A 117 1.58 7.11 16.95
CA HIS A 117 1.86 7.73 18.24
C HIS A 117 0.61 7.80 19.12
N ILE A 118 -0.52 8.27 18.56
CA ILE A 118 -1.81 8.33 19.27
C ILE A 118 -2.23 6.94 19.76
N LYS A 119 -2.13 5.91 18.91
CA LYS A 119 -2.47 4.53 19.28
C LYS A 119 -1.55 3.92 20.34
N ARG A 120 -0.38 4.52 20.60
CA ARG A 120 0.57 4.09 21.63
C ARG A 120 0.22 4.70 23.00
N ASP A 121 -0.36 5.90 23.03
CA ASP A 121 -0.83 6.56 24.25
C ASP A 121 -2.13 5.93 24.81
N ASP A 122 -2.89 5.22 23.97
CA ASP A 122 -4.13 4.51 24.36
C ASP A 122 -3.92 3.08 24.91
N LYS A 123 -2.66 2.61 25.02
CA LYS A 123 -2.37 1.31 25.64
C LYS A 123 -1.98 1.50 27.12
N PRO A 124 -2.75 0.97 28.09
CA PRO A 124 -2.38 1.01 29.50
C PRO A 124 -1.12 0.17 29.79
#